data_AF-A0A6B8RR22-F1
#
_entry.id   AF-A0A6B8RR22-F1
#
_cell.length_a   1.000
_cell.length_b   1.000
_cell.length_c   1.000
_cell.angle_alpha   90.00
_cell.angle_beta   90.00
_cell.angle_gamma   90.00
#
_symmetry.space_group_name_H-M   'P 1'
#
loop_
_entity.id
_entity.type
_entity.pdbx_description
1 polymer ?
#
loop_
_entity_poly.entity_id
_entity_poly.type
_entity_poly.pdbx_seq_one_letter_code
_entity_poly.pdbx_strand_id
1 'polypeptide(L)'
;MAKAAVVANVYVSADYNSTGSLRLSNTRITMDGDPNCWPNGNPNWTEAVVGSFMAGSYLIGVGNVSGFLEGYSHAAFKTELTNRGLINVYNTFNVTQNATVNAYVNNILDNDNNNKPFFRGMKLSAFVTDPFKFYFEAMGKETYKANATEGDYVGELGRATEFASTDGGGSDGNIVRDSLGYVIHGLNHSIGNRFILEYFGYWASTSYTTQRTNLLKWMKVGFSDLLGKARNGYWSRGNGHEDYHISSTDVYFPYFESLAQNYGLFKPILFSENYDDGNFTGWIASGSWSILNSEPTWSGSTTKLDPIVQLLATSGISTLVSGYSGTNYVVYTSMKYESCGGAYCNMGIIGKYIDANNYYVMRYKQDNQKLQIVKVKNGSSNLITETTFTWNAGVTKQMKAVFGTNGIMQLYVDGGTSPKVTMTDTEYASGKAGLYASFANAEFDDVLVTAP
;
A
#
# COMPACT_ATOMS: atom_id res chain seq x y z
N MET A 1 12.45 12.48 -28.04
CA MET A 1 12.08 12.07 -26.67
C MET A 1 11.58 10.63 -26.60
N ALA A 2 10.43 10.27 -27.17
CA ALA A 2 9.89 8.90 -27.07
C ALA A 2 10.89 7.79 -27.49
N LYS A 3 11.54 7.93 -28.65
CA LYS A 3 12.61 7.02 -29.10
C LYS A 3 13.76 6.89 -28.09
N ALA A 4 14.17 8.00 -27.47
CA ALA A 4 15.25 8.00 -26.48
C ALA A 4 14.83 7.25 -25.21
N ALA A 5 13.60 7.43 -24.74
CA ALA A 5 13.07 6.67 -23.61
C ALA A 5 13.07 5.17 -23.91
N VAL A 6 12.52 4.75 -25.06
CA VAL A 6 12.51 3.34 -25.46
C VAL A 6 13.92 2.74 -25.49
N VAL A 7 14.87 3.42 -26.13
CA VAL A 7 16.26 2.93 -26.25
C VAL A 7 16.98 2.88 -24.91
N ALA A 8 16.88 3.94 -24.09
CA ALA A 8 17.58 4.00 -22.81
C ALA A 8 17.11 2.88 -21.88
N ASN A 9 15.80 2.62 -21.86
CA ASN A 9 15.20 1.55 -21.06
C ASN A 9 15.59 0.17 -21.56
N VAL A 10 15.53 -0.05 -22.87
CA VAL A 10 16.03 -1.30 -23.46
C VAL A 10 17.50 -1.53 -23.11
N TYR A 11 18.34 -0.50 -23.24
CA TYR A 11 19.76 -0.61 -22.99
C TYR A 11 20.10 -0.97 -21.53
N VAL A 12 19.45 -0.32 -20.55
CA VAL A 12 19.70 -0.61 -19.13
C VAL A 12 19.13 -1.99 -18.74
N SER A 13 18.01 -2.38 -19.34
CA SER A 13 17.36 -3.67 -19.10
C SER A 13 18.06 -4.84 -19.77
N ALA A 14 18.82 -4.64 -20.85
CA ALA A 14 19.45 -5.73 -21.63
C ALA A 14 20.29 -6.69 -20.76
N ASP A 15 19.96 -7.98 -20.85
CA ASP A 15 20.56 -9.03 -20.03
C ASP A 15 21.88 -9.54 -20.49
N TYR A 16 22.02 -9.62 -21.79
CA TYR A 16 23.20 -10.14 -22.42
C TYR A 16 23.95 -9.00 -23.08
N ASN A 17 25.26 -9.10 -23.04
CA ASN A 17 26.10 -8.21 -23.80
C ASN A 17 26.10 -8.60 -25.29
N SER A 18 26.92 -7.94 -26.09
CA SER A 18 27.06 -8.19 -27.53
C SER A 18 27.57 -9.59 -27.87
N THR A 19 28.12 -10.31 -26.89
CA THR A 19 28.68 -11.66 -27.05
C THR A 19 27.75 -12.74 -26.49
N GLY A 20 26.51 -12.39 -26.10
CA GLY A 20 25.57 -13.33 -25.51
C GLY A 20 25.93 -13.72 -24.07
N SER A 21 26.82 -12.97 -23.41
CA SER A 21 27.21 -13.20 -22.01
C SER A 21 26.39 -12.35 -21.05
N LEU A 22 26.02 -12.90 -19.90
CA LEU A 22 25.20 -12.20 -18.91
C LEU A 22 25.90 -10.94 -18.37
N ARG A 23 25.19 -9.81 -18.36
CA ARG A 23 25.62 -8.56 -17.71
C ARG A 23 25.30 -8.62 -16.21
N LEU A 24 26.35 -8.77 -15.40
CA LEU A 24 26.28 -8.68 -13.93
C LEU A 24 25.68 -7.34 -13.48
N SER A 25 25.00 -7.30 -12.33
CA SER A 25 24.33 -6.08 -11.85
C SER A 25 25.27 -4.89 -11.69
N ASN A 26 26.47 -5.12 -11.15
CA ASN A 26 27.48 -4.10 -10.88
C ASN A 26 28.27 -3.62 -12.11
N THR A 27 28.03 -4.17 -13.30
CA THR A 27 28.69 -3.76 -14.55
C THR A 27 27.76 -3.04 -15.50
N ARG A 28 26.53 -2.76 -15.07
CA ARG A 28 25.55 -2.03 -15.86
C ARG A 28 25.74 -0.53 -15.64
N ILE A 29 25.70 0.19 -16.75
CA ILE A 29 25.68 1.64 -16.79
C ILE A 29 24.39 2.06 -17.49
N THR A 30 23.82 3.17 -17.07
CA THR A 30 22.76 3.87 -17.81
C THR A 30 23.33 4.57 -19.04
N MET A 31 22.47 5.16 -19.87
CA MET A 31 22.91 5.84 -21.11
C MET A 31 23.87 7.00 -20.84
N ASP A 32 23.71 7.72 -19.73
CA ASP A 32 24.58 8.80 -19.26
C ASP A 32 25.82 8.31 -18.50
N GLY A 33 26.04 7.00 -18.44
CA GLY A 33 27.23 6.39 -17.85
C GLY A 33 27.17 6.20 -16.34
N ASP A 34 26.03 6.43 -15.70
CA ASP A 34 25.86 6.20 -14.25
C ASP A 34 25.91 4.68 -13.97
N PRO A 35 26.88 4.20 -13.18
CA PRO A 35 26.95 2.80 -12.77
C PRO A 35 25.91 2.44 -11.70
N ASN A 36 25.23 3.42 -11.10
CA ASN A 36 24.26 3.25 -10.03
C ASN A 36 22.87 2.81 -10.52
N CYS A 37 22.82 1.97 -11.55
CA CYS A 37 21.61 1.26 -11.90
C CYS A 37 21.64 -0.11 -11.21
N TRP A 38 20.73 -0.34 -10.26
CA TRP A 38 20.63 -1.60 -9.50
C TRP A 38 19.51 -2.50 -10.03
N PRO A 39 19.61 -3.05 -11.25
CA PRO A 39 18.46 -3.70 -11.87
C PRO A 39 18.09 -5.06 -11.28
N ASN A 40 18.82 -5.54 -10.26
CA ASN A 40 18.62 -6.85 -9.64
C ASN A 40 18.22 -6.78 -8.16
N GLY A 41 18.47 -5.66 -7.49
CA GLY A 41 18.56 -5.63 -6.03
C GLY A 41 17.40 -4.99 -5.31
N ASN A 42 16.57 -4.21 -6.01
CA ASN A 42 15.56 -3.41 -5.34
C ASN A 42 14.13 -3.86 -5.76
N PRO A 43 13.23 -4.16 -4.80
CA PRO A 43 11.80 -4.34 -5.04
C PRO A 43 11.09 -3.09 -5.60
N ASN A 44 11.80 -1.98 -5.82
CA ASN A 44 11.45 -0.86 -6.70
C ASN A 44 11.32 -1.30 -8.17
N TRP A 45 10.62 -2.41 -8.40
CA TRP A 45 9.97 -2.69 -9.65
C TRP A 45 9.37 -1.39 -10.17
N THR A 46 9.76 -1.03 -11.39
CA THR A 46 9.06 -0.09 -12.26
C THR A 46 9.36 1.42 -12.19
N GLU A 47 10.32 1.90 -11.40
CA GLU A 47 10.42 3.33 -11.01
C GLU A 47 10.63 4.40 -12.10
N ALA A 48 11.04 3.99 -13.29
CA ALA A 48 10.92 4.83 -14.48
C ALA A 48 10.95 3.95 -15.71
N VAL A 49 11.65 2.81 -15.64
CA VAL A 49 12.06 2.08 -16.83
C VAL A 49 10.89 1.49 -17.59
N VAL A 50 9.99 0.78 -16.90
CA VAL A 50 8.81 0.19 -17.53
C VAL A 50 7.82 1.27 -17.94
N GLY A 51 7.47 2.21 -17.04
CA GLY A 51 6.51 3.26 -17.37
C GLY A 51 6.97 4.17 -18.51
N SER A 52 8.24 4.57 -18.54
CA SER A 52 8.78 5.38 -19.64
C SER A 52 9.04 4.58 -20.91
N PHE A 53 9.36 3.28 -20.82
CA PHE A 53 9.37 2.39 -21.97
C PHE A 53 7.97 2.23 -22.56
N MET A 54 6.95 2.03 -21.73
CA MET A 54 5.54 1.95 -22.11
C MET A 54 5.12 3.25 -22.79
N ALA A 55 5.26 4.39 -22.12
CA ALA A 55 4.91 5.71 -22.66
C ALA A 55 5.63 5.99 -24.00
N GLY A 56 6.94 5.72 -24.06
CA GLY A 56 7.73 5.88 -25.28
C GLY A 56 7.25 4.97 -26.41
N SER A 57 6.94 3.70 -26.10
CA SER A 57 6.44 2.71 -27.05
C SER A 57 5.10 3.10 -27.63
N TYR A 58 4.17 3.58 -26.79
CA TYR A 58 2.87 4.03 -27.26
C TYR A 58 2.95 5.28 -28.13
N LEU A 59 3.82 6.24 -27.78
CA LEU A 59 4.03 7.46 -28.58
C LEU A 59 4.67 7.17 -29.95
N ILE A 60 5.48 6.12 -30.07
CA ILE A 60 6.04 5.66 -31.36
C ILE A 60 5.02 4.79 -32.13
N GLY A 61 4.01 4.27 -31.43
CA GLY A 61 3.12 3.21 -31.89
C GLY A 61 3.73 1.85 -31.56
N VAL A 62 3.05 1.06 -30.74
CA VAL A 62 3.57 -0.21 -30.19
C VAL A 62 4.05 -1.14 -31.30
N GLY A 63 3.30 -1.27 -32.40
CA GLY A 63 3.68 -2.11 -33.55
C GLY A 63 4.93 -1.65 -34.31
N ASN A 64 5.37 -0.40 -34.12
CA ASN A 64 6.59 0.15 -34.73
C ASN A 64 7.83 -0.05 -33.84
N VAL A 65 7.66 -0.42 -32.58
CA VAL A 65 8.76 -0.53 -31.61
C VAL A 65 9.75 -1.61 -32.05
N SER A 66 9.27 -2.76 -32.51
CA SER A 66 10.15 -3.85 -32.94
C SER A 66 11.05 -3.43 -34.11
N GLY A 67 10.45 -2.91 -35.19
CA GLY A 67 11.22 -2.45 -36.35
C GLY A 67 12.17 -1.30 -36.02
N PHE A 68 11.79 -0.40 -35.10
CA PHE A 68 12.67 0.65 -34.62
C PHE A 68 13.88 0.11 -33.85
N LEU A 69 13.68 -0.86 -32.96
CA LEU A 69 14.74 -1.46 -32.15
C LEU A 69 15.66 -2.35 -32.98
N GLU A 70 15.12 -3.17 -33.87
CA GLU A 70 15.89 -4.04 -34.77
C GLU A 70 16.76 -3.22 -35.75
N GLY A 71 16.22 -2.11 -36.26
CA GLY A 71 16.91 -1.19 -37.16
C GLY A 71 17.73 -0.09 -36.45
N TYR A 72 17.88 -0.16 -35.12
CA TYR A 72 18.49 0.93 -34.37
C TYR A 72 19.99 1.11 -34.71
N SER A 73 20.37 2.36 -34.94
CA SER A 73 21.75 2.78 -35.12
C SER A 73 22.04 3.97 -34.20
N HIS A 74 22.87 3.73 -33.19
CA HIS A 74 23.20 4.76 -32.19
C HIS A 74 23.84 6.00 -32.79
N ALA A 75 24.72 5.84 -33.80
CA ALA A 75 25.32 6.95 -34.50
C ALA A 75 24.28 7.81 -35.24
N ALA A 76 23.38 7.16 -35.98
CA ALA A 76 22.30 7.86 -36.69
C ALA A 76 21.34 8.54 -35.71
N PHE A 77 21.03 7.88 -34.59
CA PHE A 77 20.16 8.43 -33.56
C PHE A 77 20.76 9.68 -32.90
N LYS A 78 22.06 9.68 -32.60
CA LYS A 78 22.75 10.87 -32.10
C LYS A 78 22.68 12.05 -33.08
N THR A 79 22.90 11.77 -34.38
CA THR A 79 22.71 12.79 -35.43
C THR A 79 21.26 13.31 -35.47
N GLU A 80 20.27 12.43 -35.34
CA GLU A 80 18.85 12.83 -35.25
C GLU A 80 18.60 13.76 -34.06
N LEU A 81 19.17 13.46 -32.88
CA LEU A 81 19.03 14.29 -31.68
C LEU A 81 19.63 15.69 -31.88
N THR A 82 20.84 15.78 -32.46
CA THR A 82 21.49 17.05 -32.77
C THR A 82 20.68 17.87 -33.77
N ASN A 83 20.20 17.26 -34.86
CA ASN A 83 19.40 17.92 -35.88
C ASN A 83 18.07 18.46 -35.33
N ARG A 84 17.52 17.83 -34.29
CA ARG A 84 16.31 18.28 -33.60
C ARG A 84 16.58 19.28 -32.46
N GLY A 85 17.84 19.68 -32.25
CA GLY A 85 18.22 20.59 -31.16
C GLY A 85 18.08 20.00 -29.76
N LEU A 86 18.00 18.67 -29.62
CA LEU A 86 17.85 17.98 -28.32
C LEU A 86 19.22 17.74 -27.66
N ILE A 87 19.97 18.83 -27.44
CA ILE A 87 21.39 18.79 -27.02
C ILE A 87 21.58 18.03 -25.71
N ASN A 88 20.71 18.23 -24.71
CA ASN A 88 20.82 17.52 -23.43
C ASN A 88 20.66 16.01 -23.59
N VAL A 89 19.72 15.56 -24.42
CA VAL A 89 19.50 14.14 -24.69
C VAL A 89 20.67 13.57 -25.50
N TYR A 90 21.19 14.33 -26.46
CA TYR A 90 22.40 13.96 -27.19
C TYR A 90 23.58 13.75 -26.24
N ASN A 91 23.81 14.66 -25.29
CA ASN A 91 24.91 14.56 -24.34
C ASN A 91 24.81 13.29 -23.49
N THR A 92 23.61 12.97 -22.97
CA THR A 92 23.35 11.69 -22.29
C THR A 92 23.72 10.51 -23.20
N PHE A 93 23.21 10.47 -24.42
CA PHE A 93 23.47 9.36 -25.34
C PHE A 93 24.92 9.31 -25.83
N ASN A 94 25.69 10.39 -25.75
CA ASN A 94 27.05 10.43 -26.26
C ASN A 94 28.08 9.82 -25.29
N VAL A 95 27.70 9.57 -24.02
CA VAL A 95 28.58 8.93 -23.02
C VAL A 95 28.82 7.46 -23.36
N THR A 96 27.81 6.77 -23.89
CA THR A 96 27.90 5.34 -24.18
C THR A 96 28.46 5.05 -25.58
N GLN A 97 29.31 4.04 -25.70
CA GLN A 97 29.94 3.68 -26.98
C GLN A 97 28.95 3.05 -27.99
N ASN A 98 29.03 3.48 -29.25
CA ASN A 98 28.13 3.09 -30.34
C ASN A 98 27.97 1.57 -30.51
N ALA A 99 29.07 0.82 -30.54
CA ALA A 99 29.04 -0.62 -30.79
C ALA A 99 28.32 -1.39 -29.67
N THR A 100 28.50 -0.96 -28.42
CA THR A 100 27.87 -1.55 -27.25
C THR A 100 26.36 -1.34 -27.25
N VAL A 101 25.89 -0.13 -27.58
CA VAL A 101 24.44 0.17 -27.58
C VAL A 101 23.72 -0.65 -28.63
N ASN A 102 24.19 -0.63 -29.88
CA ASN A 102 23.52 -1.35 -30.97
C ASN A 102 23.37 -2.84 -30.65
N ALA A 103 24.40 -3.46 -30.09
CA ALA A 103 24.35 -4.87 -29.77
C ALA A 103 23.34 -5.23 -28.66
N TYR A 104 23.08 -4.31 -27.72
CA TYR A 104 22.11 -4.53 -26.66
C TYR A 104 20.68 -4.24 -27.14
N VAL A 105 20.51 -3.17 -27.91
CA VAL A 105 19.20 -2.71 -28.37
C VAL A 105 18.61 -3.64 -29.42
N ASN A 106 19.42 -4.10 -30.37
CA ASN A 106 18.92 -4.86 -31.52
C ASN A 106 18.54 -6.31 -31.17
N ASN A 107 18.99 -6.83 -30.02
CA ASN A 107 18.81 -8.24 -29.64
C ASN A 107 17.81 -8.47 -28.49
N ILE A 108 17.18 -7.43 -27.93
CA ILE A 108 16.44 -7.59 -26.67
C ILE A 108 15.05 -8.21 -26.80
N LEU A 109 14.42 -8.12 -27.99
CA LEU A 109 13.00 -8.42 -28.12
C LEU A 109 12.66 -9.87 -27.74
N ASP A 110 13.54 -10.81 -28.10
CA ASP A 110 13.30 -12.24 -27.95
C ASP A 110 14.27 -12.99 -27.03
N ASN A 111 15.23 -12.28 -26.43
CA ASN A 111 16.10 -12.86 -25.41
C ASN A 111 15.30 -13.20 -24.15
N ASP A 112 15.48 -14.42 -23.64
CA ASP A 112 14.84 -14.88 -22.40
C ASP A 112 15.36 -14.07 -21.20
N ASN A 113 14.51 -13.23 -20.62
CA ASN A 113 14.80 -12.47 -19.40
C ASN A 113 14.58 -13.32 -18.13
N ASN A 114 14.98 -14.59 -18.14
CA ASN A 114 14.66 -15.57 -17.09
C ASN A 114 15.36 -15.26 -15.74
N ASN A 115 16.43 -14.47 -15.74
CA ASN A 115 17.26 -14.19 -14.56
C ASN A 115 17.01 -12.82 -13.92
N LYS A 116 15.88 -12.14 -14.21
CA LYS A 116 15.67 -10.75 -13.78
C LYS A 116 14.35 -10.50 -13.06
N PRO A 117 14.34 -9.57 -12.08
CA PRO A 117 13.12 -9.10 -11.49
C PRO A 117 12.25 -8.37 -12.53
N PHE A 118 12.70 -7.38 -13.32
CA PHE A 118 11.77 -6.52 -14.10
C PHE A 118 10.76 -7.21 -15.02
N PHE A 119 11.16 -8.33 -15.62
CA PHE A 119 10.36 -9.08 -16.56
C PHE A 119 10.04 -10.49 -16.06
N ARG A 120 10.71 -10.99 -14.99
CA ARG A 120 10.57 -12.36 -14.42
C ARG A 120 10.32 -13.44 -15.50
N GLY A 121 11.17 -13.49 -16.53
CA GLY A 121 11.02 -14.44 -17.66
C GLY A 121 10.04 -14.01 -18.75
N MET A 122 9.69 -12.73 -18.86
CA MET A 122 8.89 -12.19 -19.96
C MET A 122 9.77 -11.56 -21.04
N LYS A 123 9.38 -11.79 -22.29
CA LYS A 123 10.01 -11.18 -23.47
C LYS A 123 9.44 -9.80 -23.72
N LEU A 124 10.25 -8.88 -24.23
CA LEU A 124 9.77 -7.55 -24.61
C LEU A 124 8.82 -7.62 -25.81
N SER A 125 8.97 -8.63 -26.67
CA SER A 125 8.01 -8.93 -27.74
C SER A 125 6.60 -9.25 -27.22
N ALA A 126 6.47 -9.78 -25.99
CA ALA A 126 5.17 -9.98 -25.35
C ALA A 126 4.49 -8.65 -25.01
N PHE A 127 5.26 -7.62 -24.60
CA PHE A 127 4.72 -6.27 -24.42
C PHE A 127 4.23 -5.69 -25.73
N VAL A 128 5.02 -5.81 -26.81
CA VAL A 128 4.65 -5.27 -28.12
C VAL A 128 3.36 -5.91 -28.65
N THR A 129 3.16 -7.19 -28.36
CA THR A 129 1.96 -7.93 -28.77
C THR A 129 0.74 -7.54 -27.94
N ASP A 130 0.91 -7.49 -26.62
CA ASP A 130 -0.20 -7.31 -25.68
C ASP A 130 0.27 -6.58 -24.41
N PRO A 131 0.29 -5.23 -24.45
CA PRO A 131 0.78 -4.42 -23.34
C PRO A 131 0.04 -4.64 -22.02
N PHE A 132 -1.28 -4.91 -22.10
CA PHE A 132 -2.09 -5.14 -20.92
C PHE A 132 -1.74 -6.48 -20.28
N LYS A 133 -1.74 -7.57 -21.06
CA LYS A 133 -1.38 -8.89 -20.55
C LYS A 133 0.03 -8.90 -20.00
N PHE A 134 0.94 -8.21 -20.68
CA PHE A 134 2.31 -8.01 -20.20
C PHE A 134 2.31 -7.36 -18.80
N TYR A 135 1.61 -6.24 -18.63
CA TYR A 135 1.53 -5.57 -17.33
C TYR A 135 0.90 -6.47 -16.24
N PHE A 136 -0.17 -7.20 -16.57
CA PHE A 136 -0.82 -8.13 -15.67
C PHE A 136 0.09 -9.27 -15.21
N GLU A 137 0.78 -9.93 -16.15
CA GLU A 137 1.70 -11.04 -15.85
C GLU A 137 2.93 -10.56 -15.09
N ALA A 138 3.42 -9.35 -15.36
CA ALA A 138 4.46 -8.74 -14.56
C ALA A 138 3.95 -8.59 -13.12
N MET A 139 2.88 -7.83 -12.88
CA MET A 139 2.32 -7.64 -11.54
C MET A 139 2.00 -8.96 -10.82
N GLY A 140 1.45 -9.96 -11.52
CA GLY A 140 1.09 -11.25 -10.93
C GLY A 140 2.26 -12.17 -10.59
N LYS A 141 3.45 -11.91 -11.13
CA LYS A 141 4.68 -12.63 -10.75
C LYS A 141 5.34 -12.04 -9.52
N GLU A 142 4.88 -10.90 -8.99
CA GLU A 142 5.37 -10.41 -7.71
C GLU A 142 5.13 -11.43 -6.59
N THR A 143 6.09 -11.51 -5.68
CA THR A 143 5.99 -12.32 -4.46
C THR A 143 5.12 -11.65 -3.41
N TYR A 144 4.72 -10.39 -3.61
CA TYR A 144 3.64 -9.74 -2.90
C TYR A 144 2.34 -10.49 -3.19
N LYS A 145 2.13 -11.58 -2.47
CA LYS A 145 0.84 -12.23 -2.35
C LYS A 145 0.05 -11.41 -1.34
N ALA A 146 -0.23 -10.16 -1.72
CA ALA A 146 -1.29 -9.34 -1.18
C ALA A 146 -2.55 -10.20 -1.18
N ASN A 147 -2.84 -10.86 -0.05
CA ASN A 147 -3.91 -11.82 -0.02
C ASN A 147 -5.16 -10.97 -0.17
N ALA A 148 -5.95 -11.19 -1.22
CA ALA A 148 -7.09 -10.31 -1.54
C ALA A 148 -8.12 -10.23 -0.39
N THR A 149 -8.01 -11.13 0.58
CA THR A 149 -8.72 -11.11 1.86
C THR A 149 -8.21 -10.09 2.87
N GLU A 150 -7.10 -9.39 2.64
CA GLU A 150 -6.58 -8.39 3.59
C GLU A 150 -7.32 -7.04 3.38
N GLY A 151 -7.75 -6.74 2.16
CA GLY A 151 -8.54 -5.54 1.86
C GLY A 151 -7.70 -4.29 1.64
N ASP A 152 -8.33 -3.10 1.63
CA ASP A 152 -7.65 -1.82 1.39
C ASP A 152 -6.97 -1.22 2.62
N TYR A 153 -7.30 -1.74 3.79
CA TYR A 153 -6.80 -1.30 5.09
C TYR A 153 -5.80 -2.28 5.71
N VAL A 154 -5.94 -3.58 5.45
CA VAL A 154 -4.96 -4.58 5.86
C VAL A 154 -4.31 -5.13 4.61
N GLY A 155 -3.01 -5.27 4.61
CA GLY A 155 -2.28 -5.80 3.48
C GLY A 155 -0.82 -5.95 3.82
N GLU A 156 -0.09 -6.86 3.17
CA GLU A 156 1.37 -6.86 3.26
C GLU A 156 1.94 -5.44 2.97
N LEU A 157 1.35 -4.68 2.04
CA LEU A 157 1.72 -3.27 1.78
C LEU A 157 1.53 -2.31 2.99
N GLY A 158 0.61 -2.61 3.91
CA GLY A 158 0.41 -1.86 5.16
C GLY A 158 1.05 -2.49 6.41
N ARG A 159 1.27 -3.82 6.42
CA ARG A 159 1.71 -4.60 7.59
C ARG A 159 3.01 -5.37 7.44
N ALA A 160 3.40 -5.75 6.23
CA ALA A 160 4.55 -6.62 5.97
C ALA A 160 5.50 -5.97 4.97
N THR A 161 6.69 -5.61 5.46
CA THR A 161 7.91 -5.63 4.64
C THR A 161 8.08 -4.61 3.51
N GLU A 162 7.34 -3.50 3.50
CA GLU A 162 7.71 -2.35 2.64
C GLU A 162 8.22 -1.12 3.37
N PHE A 163 8.26 -1.26 4.68
CA PHE A 163 9.29 -0.63 5.47
C PHE A 163 10.52 -1.57 5.50
N ALA A 164 10.38 -2.88 5.64
CA ALA A 164 11.55 -3.72 5.80
C ALA A 164 12.32 -4.12 4.52
N SER A 165 12.96 -3.19 3.82
CA SER A 165 13.89 -3.55 2.74
C SER A 165 15.20 -4.13 3.30
N THR A 166 15.59 -5.32 2.82
CA THR A 166 16.89 -5.94 3.10
C THR A 166 18.03 -5.35 2.24
N ASP A 167 17.70 -4.47 1.29
CA ASP A 167 18.69 -3.79 0.44
C ASP A 167 19.48 -2.69 1.17
N GLY A 168 19.27 -2.57 2.49
CA GLY A 168 19.86 -1.57 3.36
C GLY A 168 21.39 -1.53 3.40
N GLY A 169 22.07 -2.51 2.80
CA GLY A 169 23.52 -2.49 2.63
C GLY A 169 24.31 -2.55 3.93
N GLY A 170 23.65 -2.83 5.07
CA GLY A 170 24.37 -3.28 6.25
C GLY A 170 25.01 -4.62 5.93
N SER A 171 26.33 -4.73 6.13
CA SER A 171 27.10 -5.98 6.02
C SER A 171 26.54 -7.14 6.85
N ASP A 172 25.60 -6.85 7.75
CA ASP A 172 25.19 -7.72 8.83
C ASP A 172 23.84 -8.40 8.59
N GLY A 173 23.21 -8.22 7.41
CA GLY A 173 21.96 -8.90 7.03
C GLY A 173 20.73 -8.54 7.88
N ASN A 174 20.90 -7.65 8.87
CA ASN A 174 19.88 -7.29 9.87
C ASN A 174 19.46 -5.81 9.78
N ILE A 175 19.98 -5.03 8.83
CA ILE A 175 19.57 -3.64 8.68
C ILE A 175 18.42 -3.55 7.69
N VAL A 176 17.29 -3.17 8.25
CA VAL A 176 16.00 -3.04 7.61
C VAL A 176 15.79 -1.56 7.26
N ARG A 177 15.40 -1.25 6.02
CA ARG A 177 15.26 0.13 5.50
C ARG A 177 13.82 0.53 5.23
N ASP A 178 13.18 1.14 6.22
CA ASP A 178 11.84 1.68 6.19
C ASP A 178 11.82 3.07 5.55
N SER A 179 11.16 3.23 4.39
CA SER A 179 10.92 4.54 3.78
C SER A 179 9.62 4.58 3.00
N LEU A 180 8.72 5.49 3.42
CA LEU A 180 7.48 5.77 2.70
C LEU A 180 7.77 6.26 1.27
N GLY A 181 8.91 6.91 1.05
CA GLY A 181 9.34 7.32 -0.28
C GLY A 181 9.39 6.13 -1.25
N TYR A 182 9.97 5.00 -0.84
CA TYR A 182 10.04 3.81 -1.69
C TYR A 182 8.67 3.19 -1.94
N VAL A 183 7.82 3.12 -0.92
CA VAL A 183 6.43 2.63 -1.07
C VAL A 183 5.64 3.51 -2.04
N ILE A 184 5.68 4.83 -1.82
CA ILE A 184 5.02 5.83 -2.67
C ILE A 184 5.55 5.71 -4.09
N HIS A 185 6.86 5.57 -4.27
CA HIS A 185 7.40 5.39 -5.60
C HIS A 185 6.89 4.09 -6.23
N GLY A 186 6.98 2.92 -5.61
CA GLY A 186 6.41 1.67 -6.16
C GLY A 186 4.94 1.79 -6.59
N LEU A 187 4.11 2.40 -5.74
CA LEU A 187 2.69 2.65 -6.05
C LEU A 187 2.48 3.68 -7.16
N ASN A 188 3.26 4.76 -7.18
CA ASN A 188 3.22 5.79 -8.23
C ASN A 188 3.41 5.16 -9.60
N HIS A 189 4.31 4.18 -9.74
CA HIS A 189 4.54 3.52 -11.02
C HIS A 189 3.41 2.57 -11.38
N SER A 190 2.83 1.87 -10.41
CA SER A 190 1.65 1.04 -10.65
C SER A 190 0.47 1.89 -11.15
N ILE A 191 0.21 3.02 -10.50
CA ILE A 191 -0.82 3.99 -10.89
C ILE A 191 -0.48 4.66 -12.23
N GLY A 192 0.77 5.05 -12.45
CA GLY A 192 1.25 5.63 -13.69
C GLY A 192 1.15 4.67 -14.89
N ASN A 193 1.52 3.40 -14.70
CA ASN A 193 1.39 2.36 -15.72
C ASN A 193 -0.08 2.13 -16.08
N ARG A 194 -0.97 2.09 -15.08
CA ARG A 194 -2.42 2.06 -15.31
C ARG A 194 -2.89 3.29 -16.11
N PHE A 195 -2.47 4.49 -15.72
CA PHE A 195 -2.84 5.73 -16.43
C PHE A 195 -2.42 5.67 -17.91
N ILE A 196 -1.21 5.21 -18.19
CA ILE A 196 -0.73 5.05 -19.57
C ILE A 196 -1.59 4.02 -20.32
N LEU A 197 -1.89 2.86 -19.72
CA LEU A 197 -2.76 1.85 -20.32
C LEU A 197 -4.17 2.38 -20.62
N GLU A 198 -4.74 3.21 -19.73
CA GLU A 198 -6.03 3.87 -19.93
C GLU A 198 -5.99 4.88 -21.06
N TYR A 199 -5.00 5.78 -21.04
CA TYR A 199 -4.83 6.83 -22.04
C TYR A 199 -4.75 6.27 -23.47
N PHE A 200 -4.02 5.16 -23.65
CA PHE A 200 -3.89 4.50 -24.95
C PHE A 200 -4.97 3.43 -25.22
N GLY A 201 -6.00 3.31 -24.37
CA GLY A 201 -7.16 2.44 -24.60
C GLY A 201 -6.98 0.95 -24.27
N TYR A 202 -5.78 0.52 -23.89
CA TYR A 202 -5.49 -0.87 -23.53
C TYR A 202 -6.20 -1.30 -22.24
N TRP A 203 -6.34 -0.39 -21.28
CA TRP A 203 -7.08 -0.68 -20.05
C TRP A 203 -8.57 -0.88 -20.30
N ALA A 204 -9.17 -0.27 -21.32
CA ALA A 204 -10.60 -0.39 -21.61
C ALA A 204 -10.98 -1.71 -22.31
N SER A 205 -10.00 -2.47 -22.82
CA SER A 205 -10.22 -3.73 -23.54
C SER A 205 -11.09 -4.74 -22.78
N THR A 206 -12.20 -5.17 -23.38
CA THR A 206 -13.14 -6.13 -22.77
C THR A 206 -12.56 -7.52 -22.60
N SER A 207 -11.47 -7.85 -23.30
CA SER A 207 -10.76 -9.13 -23.22
C SER A 207 -10.13 -9.42 -21.86
N TYR A 208 -9.97 -8.41 -20.99
CA TYR A 208 -9.25 -8.53 -19.72
C TYR A 208 -10.06 -8.18 -18.47
N THR A 209 -11.37 -8.42 -18.49
CA THR A 209 -12.26 -8.03 -17.37
C THR A 209 -11.83 -8.65 -16.03
N THR A 210 -11.48 -9.93 -16.00
CA THR A 210 -11.02 -10.62 -14.79
C THR A 210 -9.65 -10.10 -14.32
N GLN A 211 -8.71 -9.95 -15.25
CA GLN A 211 -7.35 -9.49 -14.97
C GLN A 211 -7.34 -8.05 -14.44
N ARG A 212 -8.15 -7.15 -15.01
CA ARG A 212 -8.35 -5.79 -14.46
C ARG A 212 -8.90 -5.82 -13.05
N THR A 213 -9.88 -6.67 -12.79
CA THR A 213 -10.45 -6.82 -11.44
C THR A 213 -9.38 -7.28 -10.46
N ASN A 214 -8.48 -8.18 -10.86
CA ASN A 214 -7.38 -8.63 -10.02
C ASN A 214 -6.31 -7.56 -9.82
N LEU A 215 -5.91 -6.83 -10.87
CA LEU A 215 -4.98 -5.69 -10.76
C LEU A 215 -5.52 -4.65 -9.78
N LEU A 216 -6.80 -4.28 -9.92
CA LEU A 216 -7.43 -3.34 -9.00
C LEU A 216 -7.45 -3.86 -7.56
N LYS A 217 -7.65 -5.16 -7.35
CA LYS A 217 -7.55 -5.75 -6.01
C LYS A 217 -6.14 -5.64 -5.46
N TRP A 218 -5.12 -5.97 -6.24
CA TRP A 218 -3.72 -5.87 -5.82
C TRP A 218 -3.31 -4.43 -5.53
N MET A 219 -3.67 -3.48 -6.39
CA MET A 219 -3.38 -2.05 -6.22
C MET A 219 -4.08 -1.42 -5.00
N LYS A 220 -5.14 -2.05 -4.47
CA LYS A 220 -5.86 -1.57 -3.29
C LYS A 220 -5.20 -2.00 -1.99
N VAL A 221 -4.46 -3.11 -2.00
CA VAL A 221 -4.04 -3.76 -0.75
C VAL A 221 -3.13 -2.84 0.06
N GLY A 222 -3.51 -2.57 1.31
CA GLY A 222 -2.79 -1.69 2.24
C GLY A 222 -2.79 -0.19 1.89
N PHE A 223 -3.47 0.24 0.83
CA PHE A 223 -3.39 1.64 0.36
C PHE A 223 -3.97 2.65 1.35
N SER A 224 -5.07 2.30 2.02
CA SER A 224 -5.73 3.21 2.97
C SER A 224 -4.91 3.38 4.25
N ASP A 225 -4.26 2.31 4.69
CA ASP A 225 -3.32 2.34 5.82
C ASP A 225 -2.09 3.19 5.51
N LEU A 226 -1.49 2.99 4.33
CA LEU A 226 -0.40 3.82 3.84
C LEU A 226 -0.75 5.31 3.88
N LEU A 227 -1.92 5.68 3.35
CA LEU A 227 -2.37 7.07 3.35
C LEU A 227 -2.61 7.60 4.77
N GLY A 228 -3.14 6.77 5.67
CA GLY A 228 -3.31 7.11 7.09
C GLY A 228 -1.98 7.44 7.75
N LYS A 229 -1.00 6.54 7.65
CA LYS A 229 0.37 6.72 8.14
C LYS A 229 1.07 7.92 7.51
N ALA A 230 0.93 8.09 6.20
CA ALA A 230 1.49 9.23 5.49
C ALA A 230 0.96 10.59 6.00
N ARG A 231 -0.32 10.65 6.42
CA ARG A 231 -0.98 11.85 6.95
C ARG A 231 -0.67 12.12 8.41
N ASN A 232 -0.74 11.07 9.23
CA ASN A 232 -0.54 11.16 10.68
C ASN A 232 0.94 11.20 11.08
N GLY A 233 1.81 10.81 10.15
CA GLY A 233 3.22 10.57 10.40
C GLY A 233 3.49 9.12 10.74
N TYR A 234 4.71 8.69 10.45
CA TYR A 234 5.17 7.32 10.62
C TYR A 234 6.65 7.32 11.02
N TRP A 235 7.06 6.27 11.72
CA TRP A 235 8.48 6.03 11.99
C TRP A 235 9.12 5.30 10.81
N SER A 236 10.24 5.85 10.33
CA SER A 236 11.10 5.23 9.32
C SER A 236 12.43 4.84 9.97
N ARG A 237 13.13 3.89 9.37
CA ARG A 237 14.43 3.39 9.80
C ARG A 237 15.30 3.21 8.58
N GLY A 238 16.51 3.73 8.59
CA GLY A 238 17.45 3.50 7.51
C GLY A 238 18.88 3.55 8.00
N ASN A 239 19.68 2.53 7.68
CA ASN A 239 21.11 2.49 8.02
C ASN A 239 21.40 2.65 9.53
N GLY A 240 20.54 2.10 10.39
CA GLY A 240 20.68 2.22 11.85
C GLY A 240 20.21 3.56 12.44
N HIS A 241 19.61 4.43 11.63
CA HIS A 241 18.91 5.63 12.08
C HIS A 241 17.41 5.38 12.11
N GLU A 242 16.71 6.04 13.04
CA GLU A 242 15.26 6.00 13.17
C GLU A 242 14.74 7.44 13.21
N ASP A 243 13.91 7.80 12.24
CA ASP A 243 13.40 9.16 12.08
C ASP A 243 11.87 9.12 11.98
N TYR A 244 11.20 10.05 12.67
CA TYR A 244 9.75 10.24 12.53
C TYR A 244 9.49 11.21 11.38
N HIS A 245 8.66 10.79 10.43
CA HIS A 245 8.34 11.56 9.24
C HIS A 245 6.85 11.84 9.17
N ILE A 246 6.49 13.08 8.86
CA ILE A 246 5.14 13.44 8.43
C ILE A 246 5.22 13.78 6.95
N SER A 247 4.62 12.96 6.09
CA SER A 247 4.79 13.07 4.63
C SER A 247 3.94 14.16 3.98
N SER A 248 3.09 14.85 4.74
CA SER A 248 2.23 15.92 4.23
C SER A 248 3.01 17.08 3.57
N THR A 249 4.34 17.12 3.74
CA THR A 249 5.24 18.07 3.09
C THR A 249 5.77 17.62 1.73
N ASP A 250 5.54 16.37 1.31
CA ASP A 250 6.01 15.88 0.01
C ASP A 250 5.06 16.34 -1.12
N VAL A 251 5.60 17.15 -2.03
CA VAL A 251 4.81 17.88 -3.06
C VAL A 251 4.01 16.94 -3.98
N TYR A 252 4.44 15.69 -4.13
CA TYR A 252 3.81 14.71 -5.01
C TYR A 252 2.62 13.97 -4.38
N PHE A 253 2.53 13.95 -3.05
CA PHE A 253 1.55 13.13 -2.34
C PHE A 253 0.09 13.53 -2.65
N PRO A 254 -0.29 14.83 -2.71
CA PRO A 254 -1.66 15.22 -3.05
C PRO A 254 -2.10 14.81 -4.46
N TYR A 255 -1.19 14.86 -5.42
CA TYR A 255 -1.49 14.45 -6.81
C TYR A 255 -1.69 12.95 -6.92
N PHE A 256 -0.81 12.18 -6.27
CA PHE A 256 -0.93 10.74 -6.16
C PHE A 256 -2.24 10.32 -5.49
N GLU A 257 -2.58 10.96 -4.37
CA GLU A 257 -3.83 10.70 -3.66
C GLU A 257 -5.04 10.95 -4.57
N SER A 258 -5.08 12.08 -5.28
CA SER A 258 -6.18 12.39 -6.19
C SER A 258 -6.33 11.36 -7.32
N LEU A 259 -5.22 10.92 -7.92
CA LEU A 259 -5.26 9.87 -8.94
C LEU A 259 -5.77 8.55 -8.39
N ALA A 260 -5.23 8.12 -7.24
CA ALA A 260 -5.65 6.89 -6.59
C ALA A 260 -7.14 6.92 -6.20
N GLN A 261 -7.66 8.08 -5.79
CA GLN A 261 -9.06 8.29 -5.50
C GLN A 261 -9.93 8.18 -6.75
N ASN A 262 -9.54 8.84 -7.86
CA ASN A 262 -10.22 8.73 -9.15
C ASN A 262 -10.27 7.28 -9.66
N TYR A 263 -9.26 6.51 -9.29
CA TYR A 263 -9.10 5.10 -9.58
C TYR A 263 -9.82 4.16 -8.62
N GLY A 264 -10.45 4.71 -7.58
CA GLY A 264 -11.18 3.96 -6.56
C GLY A 264 -10.29 2.99 -5.79
N LEU A 265 -9.00 3.31 -5.64
CA LEU A 265 -8.02 2.46 -4.93
C LEU A 265 -8.14 2.56 -3.41
N PHE A 266 -8.76 3.63 -2.91
CA PHE A 266 -9.09 3.77 -1.51
C PHE A 266 -10.37 4.60 -1.38
N LYS A 267 -10.92 4.62 -0.17
CA LYS A 267 -12.07 5.44 0.20
C LYS A 267 -11.59 6.71 0.88
N PRO A 268 -12.23 7.88 0.66
CA PRO A 268 -11.87 9.11 1.34
C PRO A 268 -11.69 8.89 2.85
N ILE A 269 -10.52 9.23 3.36
CA ILE A 269 -10.20 9.16 4.80
C ILE A 269 -10.88 10.35 5.47
N LEU A 270 -11.74 10.06 6.43
CA LEU A 270 -12.54 11.03 7.19
C LEU A 270 -11.90 11.33 8.55
N PHE A 271 -11.17 10.36 9.09
CA PHE A 271 -10.38 10.47 10.32
C PHE A 271 -9.34 9.34 10.33
N SER A 272 -8.16 9.59 10.86
CA SER A 272 -7.12 8.58 11.07
C SER A 272 -6.35 8.89 12.34
N GLU A 273 -5.92 7.85 13.05
CA GLU A 273 -5.06 7.93 14.21
C GLU A 273 -4.23 6.63 14.30
N ASN A 274 -2.91 6.75 14.39
CA ASN A 274 -1.98 5.64 14.55
C ASN A 274 -1.11 5.80 15.82
N TYR A 275 -1.32 6.86 16.61
CA TYR A 275 -0.65 7.09 17.90
C TYR A 275 0.89 7.20 17.84
N ASP A 276 1.49 7.08 16.66
CA ASP A 276 2.94 7.14 16.40
C ASP A 276 3.60 8.44 16.89
N ASP A 277 2.81 9.51 17.03
CA ASP A 277 3.23 10.80 17.59
C ASP A 277 3.28 10.82 19.13
N GLY A 278 2.99 9.68 19.76
CA GLY A 278 3.02 9.47 21.20
C GLY A 278 1.84 10.09 21.94
N ASN A 279 0.74 10.43 21.27
CA ASN A 279 -0.46 10.95 21.91
C ASN A 279 -1.76 10.52 21.20
N PHE A 280 -2.90 10.90 21.76
CA PHE A 280 -4.23 10.72 21.16
C PHE A 280 -4.98 12.06 21.15
N THR A 281 -4.31 13.12 20.71
CA THR A 281 -4.89 14.47 20.65
C THR A 281 -6.11 14.48 19.71
N GLY A 282 -7.19 15.17 20.09
CA GLY A 282 -8.42 15.21 19.31
C GLY A 282 -9.43 14.11 19.67
N TRP A 283 -9.08 13.22 20.60
CA TRP A 283 -10.00 12.26 21.20
C TRP A 283 -10.62 12.79 22.50
N ILE A 284 -11.86 12.39 22.76
CA ILE A 284 -12.57 12.62 24.03
C ILE A 284 -12.55 11.31 24.81
N ALA A 285 -11.76 11.29 25.88
CA ALA A 285 -11.57 10.12 26.72
C ALA A 285 -12.52 10.10 27.93
N SER A 286 -13.07 8.91 28.22
CA SER A 286 -13.67 8.54 29.49
C SER A 286 -13.00 7.25 29.95
N GLY A 287 -12.53 7.22 31.20
CA GLY A 287 -11.67 6.17 31.74
C GLY A 287 -10.17 6.49 31.63
N SER A 288 -9.33 5.53 31.99
CA SER A 288 -7.88 5.70 32.10
C SER A 288 -7.15 5.20 30.85
N TRP A 289 -7.13 6.03 29.80
CA TRP A 289 -6.40 5.76 28.56
C TRP A 289 -4.97 6.29 28.65
N SER A 290 -4.02 5.56 28.08
CA SER A 290 -2.62 5.95 28.00
C SER A 290 -2.01 5.47 26.70
N ILE A 291 -1.00 6.17 26.21
CA ILE A 291 -0.13 5.63 25.18
C ILE A 291 0.80 4.61 25.84
N LEU A 292 0.79 3.39 25.31
CA LEU A 292 1.74 2.35 25.68
C LEU A 292 2.66 2.12 24.49
N ASN A 293 3.96 2.13 24.78
CA ASN A 293 4.97 1.62 23.89
C ASN A 293 4.99 0.10 24.12
N SER A 294 4.25 -0.72 23.34
CA SER A 294 3.94 -2.11 23.73
C SER A 294 4.62 -3.19 22.90
N GLU A 295 4.96 -2.91 21.64
CA GLU A 295 5.55 -3.92 20.74
C GLU A 295 6.97 -3.55 20.32
N PRO A 296 7.98 -4.43 20.45
CA PRO A 296 9.27 -4.19 19.83
C PRO A 296 9.06 -3.98 18.32
N THR A 297 9.51 -2.82 17.85
CA THR A 297 9.54 -2.45 16.44
C THR A 297 10.54 -3.38 15.74
N TRP A 298 10.10 -4.59 15.41
CA TRP A 298 10.85 -5.58 14.66
C TRP A 298 12.15 -6.13 15.32
N SER A 299 12.57 -7.32 14.86
CA SER A 299 13.47 -8.28 15.52
C SER A 299 14.65 -7.66 16.30
N GLY A 300 14.52 -7.57 17.63
CA GLY A 300 15.63 -7.40 18.56
C GLY A 300 15.99 -5.96 18.96
N SER A 301 15.30 -4.94 18.44
CA SER A 301 15.46 -3.58 18.97
C SER A 301 14.68 -3.42 20.28
N THR A 302 15.38 -3.20 21.39
CA THR A 302 14.78 -2.97 22.72
C THR A 302 14.56 -1.49 23.01
N THR A 303 14.91 -0.59 22.08
CA THR A 303 15.05 0.85 22.37
C THR A 303 13.84 1.70 22.01
N LYS A 304 12.96 1.26 21.11
CA LYS A 304 11.69 1.95 20.81
C LYS A 304 10.59 0.95 20.44
N LEU A 305 9.44 1.09 21.08
CA LEU A 305 8.27 0.22 20.87
C LEU A 305 7.21 1.02 20.12
N ASP A 306 6.39 0.34 19.33
CA ASP A 306 5.28 0.92 18.57
C ASP A 306 4.27 1.55 19.55
N PRO A 307 4.02 2.88 19.50
CA PRO A 307 3.09 3.52 20.40
C PRO A 307 1.67 3.14 20.01
N ILE A 308 0.95 2.52 20.94
CA ILE A 308 -0.44 2.16 20.78
C ILE A 308 -1.28 2.87 21.84
N VAL A 309 -2.59 2.99 21.63
CA VAL A 309 -3.46 3.41 22.74
C VAL A 309 -3.90 2.19 23.54
N GLN A 310 -3.54 2.21 24.81
CA GLN A 310 -3.93 1.19 25.78
C GLN A 310 -4.94 1.76 26.75
N LEU A 311 -5.92 0.92 27.07
CA LEU A 311 -6.80 1.13 28.20
C LEU A 311 -6.45 0.15 29.32
N LEU A 312 -6.02 0.70 30.46
CA LEU A 312 -5.82 -0.05 31.70
C LEU A 312 -7.11 -0.14 32.52
N ALA A 313 -8.26 -0.42 31.89
CA ALA A 313 -9.56 -0.41 32.56
C ALA A 313 -9.89 -1.78 33.13
N THR A 314 -9.39 -2.04 34.33
CA THR A 314 -9.82 -3.17 35.16
C THR A 314 -11.17 -2.93 35.86
N SER A 315 -11.78 -1.74 35.72
CA SER A 315 -13.11 -1.44 36.28
C SER A 315 -13.94 -0.51 35.38
N GLY A 316 -15.22 -0.83 35.20
CA GLY A 316 -16.21 0.05 34.55
C GLY A 316 -16.16 0.09 33.01
N ILE A 317 -16.94 1.00 32.42
CA ILE A 317 -16.99 1.28 30.98
C ILE A 317 -16.07 2.46 30.68
N SER A 318 -15.24 2.33 29.65
CA SER A 318 -14.38 3.41 29.13
C SER A 318 -14.61 3.58 27.64
N THR A 319 -14.51 4.83 27.18
CA THR A 319 -14.72 5.21 25.78
C THR A 319 -13.64 6.18 25.34
N LEU A 320 -13.16 6.03 24.11
CA LEU A 320 -12.32 7.02 23.44
C LEU A 320 -13.06 7.43 22.16
N VAL A 321 -13.57 8.65 22.09
CA VAL A 321 -14.44 9.10 20.98
C VAL A 321 -13.70 10.11 20.11
N SER A 322 -13.71 9.91 18.80
CA SER A 322 -12.95 10.76 17.89
C SER A 322 -13.61 12.13 17.68
N GLY A 323 -12.86 13.07 17.10
CA GLY A 323 -13.40 14.37 16.67
C GLY A 323 -14.37 14.28 15.49
N TYR A 324 -14.34 13.19 14.72
CA TYR A 324 -15.16 13.01 13.53
C TYR A 324 -16.60 12.58 13.85
N SER A 325 -17.58 13.13 13.12
CA SER A 325 -19.00 12.75 13.18
C SER A 325 -19.58 12.60 11.78
N GLY A 326 -20.43 11.60 11.56
CA GLY A 326 -21.04 11.36 10.24
C GLY A 326 -22.28 10.47 10.24
N THR A 327 -22.93 10.38 9.07
CA THR A 327 -24.14 9.58 8.84
C THR A 327 -23.85 8.19 8.33
N ASN A 328 -22.84 8.01 7.47
CA ASN A 328 -22.39 6.70 6.98
C ASN A 328 -20.86 6.67 6.94
N TYR A 329 -20.26 5.64 7.49
CA TYR A 329 -18.80 5.49 7.52
C TYR A 329 -18.39 4.05 7.86
N VAL A 330 -17.14 3.73 7.58
CA VAL A 330 -16.50 2.48 7.97
C VAL A 330 -15.38 2.80 8.93
N VAL A 331 -15.29 2.06 10.03
CA VAL A 331 -14.20 2.16 11.00
C VAL A 331 -13.35 0.90 10.91
N TYR A 332 -12.05 1.09 10.85
CA TYR A 332 -11.05 0.05 10.92
C TYR A 332 -10.15 0.29 12.13
N THR A 333 -9.69 -0.78 12.78
CA THR A 333 -8.71 -0.71 13.86
C THR A 333 -8.10 -2.09 14.13
N SER A 334 -6.82 -2.09 14.51
CA SER A 334 -6.15 -3.21 15.16
C SER A 334 -6.57 -3.26 16.62
N MET A 335 -6.95 -4.43 17.10
CA MET A 335 -7.38 -4.63 18.49
C MET A 335 -6.67 -5.83 19.11
N LYS A 336 -6.29 -5.75 20.38
CA LYS A 336 -5.73 -6.85 21.17
C LYS A 336 -6.24 -6.73 22.60
N TYR A 337 -6.33 -7.86 23.30
CA TYR A 337 -6.52 -7.84 24.74
C TYR A 337 -5.51 -8.71 25.44
N GLU A 338 -4.95 -8.18 26.51
CA GLU A 338 -3.91 -8.85 27.30
C GLU A 338 -4.51 -9.65 28.44
N SER A 339 -5.50 -9.06 29.12
CA SER A 339 -6.16 -9.70 30.25
C SER A 339 -7.57 -9.16 30.45
N CYS A 340 -8.36 -9.92 31.22
CA CYS A 340 -9.76 -9.64 31.50
C CYS A 340 -10.02 -9.68 33.00
N GLY A 341 -10.83 -8.74 33.50
CA GLY A 341 -11.23 -8.61 34.91
C GLY A 341 -12.49 -9.41 35.30
N GLY A 342 -12.97 -10.34 34.46
CA GLY A 342 -14.13 -11.20 34.75
C GLY A 342 -15.28 -11.11 33.73
N ALA A 343 -16.52 -11.35 34.18
CA ALA A 343 -17.73 -11.56 33.36
C ALA A 343 -18.16 -10.37 32.47
N TYR A 344 -17.53 -9.21 32.62
CA TYR A 344 -17.86 -8.00 31.87
C TYR A 344 -16.70 -7.53 30.98
N CYS A 345 -15.75 -8.42 30.66
CA CYS A 345 -14.64 -8.13 29.76
C CYS A 345 -15.13 -7.93 28.33
N ASN A 346 -15.09 -6.68 27.88
CA ASN A 346 -15.56 -6.27 26.58
C ASN A 346 -14.57 -5.30 25.93
N MET A 347 -14.46 -5.36 24.61
CA MET A 347 -13.71 -4.39 23.79
C MET A 347 -14.38 -4.24 22.44
N GLY A 348 -14.34 -3.07 21.82
CA GLY A 348 -15.05 -2.87 20.58
C GLY A 348 -14.90 -1.48 19.98
N ILE A 349 -15.65 -1.31 18.90
CA ILE A 349 -15.75 -0.08 18.13
C ILE A 349 -17.10 0.58 18.44
N ILE A 350 -17.07 1.86 18.74
CA ILE A 350 -18.23 2.73 18.90
C ILE A 350 -18.60 3.32 17.55
N GLY A 351 -19.90 3.40 17.26
CA GLY A 351 -20.41 4.25 16.19
C GLY A 351 -21.75 4.87 16.52
N LYS A 352 -22.10 5.88 15.73
CA LYS A 352 -23.25 6.76 15.93
C LYS A 352 -23.30 7.31 17.35
N TYR A 353 -22.15 7.68 17.91
CA TYR A 353 -22.08 8.25 19.25
C TYR A 353 -22.64 9.66 19.26
N ILE A 354 -23.76 9.84 19.96
CA ILE A 354 -24.40 11.13 20.20
C ILE A 354 -23.86 11.69 21.52
N ASP A 355 -23.94 10.87 22.58
CA ASP A 355 -23.47 11.15 23.93
C ASP A 355 -23.19 9.84 24.68
N ALA A 356 -22.76 9.95 25.95
CA ALA A 356 -22.41 8.80 26.79
C ALA A 356 -23.58 7.83 27.08
N ASN A 357 -24.81 8.22 26.75
CA ASN A 357 -26.02 7.45 26.99
C ASN A 357 -26.63 6.89 25.69
N ASN A 358 -26.17 7.32 24.51
CA ASN A 358 -26.81 7.05 23.22
C ASN A 358 -25.78 6.78 22.12
N TYR A 359 -25.51 5.50 21.84
CA TYR A 359 -24.58 5.05 20.79
C TYR A 359 -24.76 3.56 20.46
N TYR A 360 -24.10 3.08 19.39
CA TYR A 360 -23.91 1.66 19.12
C TYR A 360 -22.49 1.23 19.48
N VAL A 361 -22.34 -0.01 19.93
CA VAL A 361 -21.04 -0.65 20.08
C VAL A 361 -21.03 -2.02 19.38
N MET A 362 -20.03 -2.22 18.52
CA MET A 362 -19.69 -3.51 17.95
C MET A 362 -18.52 -4.09 18.75
N ARG A 363 -18.76 -5.11 19.57
CA ARG A 363 -17.79 -5.55 20.59
C ARG A 363 -17.54 -7.06 20.58
N TYR A 364 -16.34 -7.43 21.00
CA TYR A 364 -16.06 -8.76 21.52
C TYR A 364 -16.38 -8.80 23.02
N LYS A 365 -17.16 -9.81 23.42
CA LYS A 365 -17.52 -10.13 24.80
C LYS A 365 -16.84 -11.45 25.17
N GLN A 366 -15.81 -11.36 26.01
CA GLN A 366 -14.85 -12.45 26.20
C GLN A 366 -15.43 -13.61 27.03
N ASP A 367 -16.21 -13.33 28.07
CA ASP A 367 -16.73 -14.32 29.02
C ASP A 367 -17.63 -15.39 28.36
N ASN A 368 -18.32 -15.03 27.26
CA ASN A 368 -19.13 -15.95 26.48
C ASN A 368 -18.64 -16.15 25.03
N GLN A 369 -17.47 -15.60 24.70
CA GLN A 369 -16.83 -15.69 23.39
C GLN A 369 -17.79 -15.30 22.25
N LYS A 370 -18.34 -14.08 22.33
CA LYS A 370 -19.28 -13.55 21.34
C LYS A 370 -18.77 -12.27 20.69
N LEU A 371 -19.01 -12.13 19.39
CA LEU A 371 -19.07 -10.81 18.76
C LEU A 371 -20.52 -10.32 18.83
N GLN A 372 -20.72 -9.08 19.24
CA GLN A 372 -22.03 -8.51 19.50
C GLN A 372 -22.18 -7.14 18.81
N ILE A 373 -23.40 -6.82 18.43
CA ILE A 373 -23.84 -5.44 18.18
C ILE A 373 -24.84 -5.07 19.28
N VAL A 374 -24.54 -3.99 19.99
CA VAL A 374 -25.28 -3.54 21.17
C VAL A 374 -25.66 -2.08 20.99
N LYS A 375 -26.89 -1.74 21.33
CA LYS A 375 -27.39 -0.36 21.39
C LYS A 375 -27.38 0.12 22.84
N VAL A 376 -26.66 1.18 23.12
CA VAL A 376 -26.78 1.93 24.37
C VAL A 376 -27.84 3.01 24.17
N LYS A 377 -28.91 2.94 24.95
CA LYS A 377 -30.04 3.88 24.90
C LYS A 377 -30.38 4.33 26.31
N ASN A 378 -30.38 5.65 26.54
CA ASN A 378 -30.53 6.23 27.88
C ASN A 378 -29.60 5.56 28.92
N GLY A 379 -28.34 5.29 28.53
CA GLY A 379 -27.31 4.68 29.38
C GLY A 379 -27.44 3.17 29.57
N SER A 380 -28.50 2.53 29.04
CA SER A 380 -28.73 1.09 29.17
C SER A 380 -28.27 0.34 27.92
N SER A 381 -27.46 -0.71 28.11
CA SER A 381 -26.99 -1.59 27.02
C SER A 381 -28.06 -2.61 26.63
N ASN A 382 -28.44 -2.62 25.36
CA ASN A 382 -29.42 -3.55 24.78
C ASN A 382 -28.75 -4.36 23.66
N LEU A 383 -28.66 -5.68 23.82
CA LEU A 383 -28.15 -6.57 22.78
C LEU A 383 -29.09 -6.55 21.58
N ILE A 384 -28.55 -6.34 20.37
CA ILE A 384 -29.31 -6.44 19.12
C ILE A 384 -29.07 -7.79 18.47
N THR A 385 -27.81 -8.19 18.33
CA THR A 385 -27.43 -9.44 17.67
C THR A 385 -26.04 -9.91 18.12
N GLU A 386 -25.78 -11.21 18.03
CA GLU A 386 -24.49 -11.80 18.34
C GLU A 386 -24.16 -13.04 17.51
N THR A 387 -22.88 -13.42 17.48
CA THR A 387 -22.40 -14.70 16.95
C THR A 387 -21.28 -15.26 17.83
N THR A 388 -21.08 -16.57 17.79
CA THR A 388 -19.93 -17.21 18.46
C THR A 388 -18.63 -16.84 17.76
N PHE A 389 -17.64 -16.41 18.53
CA PHE A 389 -16.31 -16.08 18.05
C PHE A 389 -15.28 -16.29 19.15
N THR A 390 -14.29 -17.14 18.91
CA THR A 390 -13.18 -17.35 19.84
C THR A 390 -12.04 -16.41 19.48
N TRP A 391 -11.56 -15.68 20.48
CA TRP A 391 -10.41 -14.79 20.39
C TRP A 391 -9.54 -15.09 21.61
N ASN A 392 -8.27 -15.39 21.40
CA ASN A 392 -7.31 -15.66 22.49
C ASN A 392 -6.61 -14.37 22.93
N ALA A 393 -6.25 -14.30 24.22
CA ALA A 393 -5.49 -13.17 24.76
C ALA A 393 -4.11 -13.06 24.09
N GLY A 394 -3.61 -11.84 23.97
CA GLY A 394 -2.35 -11.50 23.30
C GLY A 394 -2.38 -11.62 21.77
N VAL A 395 -3.50 -12.02 21.17
CA VAL A 395 -3.62 -12.13 19.70
C VAL A 395 -4.28 -10.86 19.16
N THR A 396 -3.57 -10.13 18.30
CA THR A 396 -4.15 -8.99 17.57
C THR A 396 -5.15 -9.45 16.52
N LYS A 397 -6.27 -8.74 16.41
CA LYS A 397 -7.28 -8.89 15.36
C LYS A 397 -7.51 -7.60 14.63
N GLN A 398 -7.78 -7.73 13.34
CA GLN A 398 -8.12 -6.62 12.47
C GLN A 398 -9.63 -6.50 12.38
N MET A 399 -10.17 -5.38 12.85
CA MET A 399 -11.61 -5.17 12.95
C MET A 399 -12.07 -4.17 11.89
N LYS A 400 -13.17 -4.48 11.21
CA LYS A 400 -13.85 -3.54 10.31
C LYS A 400 -15.33 -3.45 10.68
N ALA A 401 -15.77 -2.28 11.12
CA ALA A 401 -17.15 -1.97 11.47
C ALA A 401 -17.76 -1.02 10.43
N VAL A 402 -18.77 -1.49 9.71
CA VAL A 402 -19.53 -0.69 8.73
C VAL A 402 -20.74 -0.11 9.42
N PHE A 403 -20.90 1.21 9.37
CA PHE A 403 -22.11 1.93 9.75
C PHE A 403 -22.71 2.58 8.51
N GLY A 404 -23.46 1.79 7.73
CA GLY A 404 -23.89 2.12 6.37
C GLY A 404 -25.30 2.70 6.26
N THR A 405 -25.70 2.92 5.00
CA THR A 405 -26.99 3.50 4.62
C THR A 405 -28.17 2.69 5.16
N ASN A 406 -29.28 3.36 5.45
CA ASN A 406 -30.52 2.76 5.99
C ASN A 406 -30.34 2.00 7.32
N GLY A 407 -29.30 2.35 8.10
CA GLY A 407 -29.07 1.75 9.41
C GLY A 407 -28.41 0.36 9.37
N ILE A 408 -27.88 -0.04 8.22
CA ILE A 408 -27.15 -1.32 8.10
C ILE A 408 -25.86 -1.23 8.90
N MET A 409 -25.65 -2.19 9.78
CA MET A 409 -24.43 -2.35 10.57
C MET A 409 -23.82 -3.73 10.34
N GLN A 410 -22.51 -3.76 10.10
CA GLN A 410 -21.78 -5.01 9.81
C GLN A 410 -20.42 -5.03 10.49
N LEU A 411 -20.07 -6.15 11.12
CA LEU A 411 -18.77 -6.37 11.75
C LEU A 411 -18.01 -7.48 11.03
N TYR A 412 -16.79 -7.18 10.62
CA TYR A 412 -15.85 -8.10 9.98
C TYR A 412 -14.60 -8.24 10.84
N VAL A 413 -13.93 -9.39 10.73
CA VAL A 413 -12.69 -9.70 11.44
C VAL A 413 -11.69 -10.30 10.47
N ASP A 414 -10.42 -9.91 10.59
CA ASP A 414 -9.27 -10.40 9.83
C ASP A 414 -9.50 -10.35 8.31
N GLY A 415 -10.08 -9.24 7.83
CA GLY A 415 -10.30 -8.97 6.41
C GLY A 415 -11.33 -9.87 5.71
N GLY A 416 -12.10 -10.66 6.46
CA GLY A 416 -13.11 -11.55 5.89
C GLY A 416 -14.04 -10.90 4.85
N THR A 417 -14.37 -11.62 3.79
CA THR A 417 -15.25 -11.14 2.70
C THR A 417 -16.73 -11.09 3.09
N SER A 418 -17.11 -11.83 4.13
CA SER A 418 -18.46 -11.85 4.70
C SER A 418 -18.44 -11.36 6.14
N PRO A 419 -19.44 -10.57 6.57
CA PRO A 419 -19.50 -10.08 7.94
C PRO A 419 -19.74 -11.23 8.92
N LYS A 420 -19.12 -11.16 10.09
CA LYS A 420 -19.39 -12.08 11.21
C LYS A 420 -20.76 -11.79 11.84
N VAL A 421 -21.16 -10.52 11.85
CA VAL A 421 -22.46 -10.07 12.37
C VAL A 421 -23.02 -9.00 11.45
N THR A 422 -24.33 -9.02 11.20
CA THR A 422 -25.05 -8.01 10.42
C THR A 422 -26.41 -7.75 11.05
N MET A 423 -26.86 -6.50 11.01
CA MET A 423 -28.19 -6.08 11.48
C MET A 423 -28.61 -4.76 10.82
N THR A 424 -29.89 -4.39 10.97
CA THR A 424 -30.44 -3.07 10.58
C THR A 424 -31.17 -2.40 11.76
N ASP A 425 -30.78 -1.17 12.12
CA ASP A 425 -31.40 -0.35 13.17
C ASP A 425 -31.20 1.12 12.81
N THR A 426 -32.25 1.93 12.95
CA THR A 426 -32.31 3.33 12.48
C THR A 426 -32.45 4.35 13.61
N GLU A 427 -32.36 3.92 14.88
CA GLU A 427 -32.52 4.83 16.04
C GLU A 427 -31.53 6.00 15.99
N TYR A 428 -30.25 5.73 15.72
CA TYR A 428 -29.22 6.76 15.62
C TYR A 428 -28.75 6.91 14.17
N ALA A 429 -29.22 7.99 13.52
CA ALA A 429 -28.94 8.27 12.11
C ALA A 429 -27.53 8.83 11.84
N SER A 430 -26.89 9.43 12.85
CA SER A 430 -25.55 10.01 12.75
C SER A 430 -24.86 10.04 14.11
N GLY A 431 -23.54 10.20 14.11
CA GLY A 431 -22.77 10.42 15.32
C GLY A 431 -21.29 10.12 15.10
N LYS A 432 -20.54 10.16 16.20
CA LYS A 432 -19.10 9.97 16.20
C LYS A 432 -18.68 8.50 16.16
N ALA A 433 -17.46 8.26 15.70
CA ALA A 433 -16.77 6.98 15.83
C ALA A 433 -15.95 6.95 17.13
N GLY A 434 -15.62 5.77 17.63
CA GLY A 434 -14.76 5.64 18.79
C GLY A 434 -14.37 4.22 19.14
N LEU A 435 -13.72 4.08 20.29
CA LEU A 435 -13.28 2.82 20.88
C LEU A 435 -13.98 2.62 22.22
N TYR A 436 -14.27 1.36 22.53
CA TYR A 436 -14.96 0.94 23.73
C TYR A 436 -14.17 -0.17 24.40
N ALA A 437 -14.03 -0.10 25.72
CA ALA A 437 -13.67 -1.28 26.50
C ALA A 437 -14.24 -1.21 27.92
N SER A 438 -14.37 -2.38 28.53
CA SER A 438 -14.89 -2.53 29.88
C SER A 438 -14.29 -3.78 30.52
N PHE A 439 -13.78 -3.66 31.75
CA PHE A 439 -13.11 -4.74 32.49
C PHE A 439 -12.07 -5.53 31.66
N ALA A 440 -11.34 -4.82 30.80
CA ALA A 440 -10.36 -5.39 29.88
C ALA A 440 -9.10 -4.54 29.89
N ASN A 441 -7.92 -5.19 29.91
CA ASN A 441 -6.71 -4.55 29.42
C ASN A 441 -6.69 -4.73 27.90
N ALA A 442 -7.03 -3.66 27.19
CA ALA A 442 -7.22 -3.66 25.76
C ALA A 442 -6.30 -2.65 25.09
N GLU A 443 -5.80 -3.05 23.93
CA GLU A 443 -4.85 -2.31 23.10
C GLU A 443 -5.51 -2.08 21.74
N PHE A 444 -5.43 -0.84 21.27
CA PHE A 444 -6.01 -0.40 20.01
C PHE A 444 -4.96 0.36 19.21
N ASP A 445 -4.99 0.15 17.92
CA ASP A 445 -4.06 0.79 17.00
C ASP A 445 -4.67 1.02 15.61
N ASP A 446 -4.00 1.83 14.79
CA ASP A 446 -4.28 2.12 13.39
C ASP A 446 -5.72 2.59 13.12
N VAL A 447 -6.37 3.34 14.00
CA VAL A 447 -7.77 3.72 13.79
C VAL A 447 -7.94 4.50 12.49
N LEU A 448 -8.75 3.98 11.57
CA LEU A 448 -9.08 4.63 10.31
C LEU A 448 -10.60 4.71 10.14
N VAL A 449 -11.10 5.89 9.82
CA VAL A 449 -12.51 6.10 9.43
C VAL A 449 -12.55 6.55 7.99
N THR A 450 -13.30 5.82 7.15
CA THR A 450 -13.47 6.14 5.73
C THR A 450 -14.93 6.30 5.35
N ALA A 451 -15.16 6.91 4.18
CA ALA A 451 -16.46 6.86 3.54
C ALA A 451 -16.83 5.40 3.14
N PRO A 452 -18.13 5.04 3.12
CA PRO A 452 -18.58 3.69 2.78
C PRO A 452 -18.22 3.24 1.36
#